data_AF-A0A833E0T2-F1
#
_entry.id   AF-A0A833E0T2-F1
#
_cell.length_a   1.000
_cell.length_b   1.000
_cell.length_c   1.000
_cell.angle_alpha   90.00
_cell.angle_beta   90.00
_cell.angle_gamma   90.00
#
_symmetry.space_group_name_H-M   'P 1'
#
loop_
_entity.id
_entity.type
_entity.pdbx_description
1 polymer ?
#
loop_
_entity_poly.entity_id
_entity_poly.type
_entity_poly.pdbx_seq_one_letter_code
_entity_poly.pdbx_strand_id
1 'polypeptide(L)'
;MIFVTGTDTGVGKTYVSSVIGSHLKYRENIDVGYLKPIETGGVQDTLTLKNTLNLEEDLSVLNPINLKNPLSPNIAFEVEGYNITLQEIKERIKRSFHILSKRYQYLIVEGAGGVAVPIKEDFLMSDLIKFLDLPAVVVSRPNLGTINHTLLTLEHLRSKGIEIKGVIINCITRLEDVLYYEKTFETIERYGDVEIIGVVKSREDYNIQFKKLLE
;
A
#
# COMPACT_ATOMS: atom_id res chain seq x y z
N MET A 1 -1.77 5.51 -11.65
CA MET A 1 -2.33 5.21 -10.31
C MET A 1 -1.67 3.95 -9.81
N ILE A 2 -1.47 3.80 -8.51
CA ILE A 2 -0.75 2.65 -7.96
C ILE A 2 -1.42 2.15 -6.69
N PHE A 3 -1.42 0.83 -6.50
CA PHE A 3 -1.75 0.23 -5.23
C PHE A 3 -0.48 -0.02 -4.40
N VAL A 4 -0.35 0.64 -3.24
CA VAL A 4 0.73 0.41 -2.28
C VAL A 4 0.29 -0.70 -1.33
N THR A 5 0.90 -1.87 -1.48
CA THR A 5 0.75 -3.00 -0.56
C THR A 5 2.04 -3.22 0.22
N GLY A 6 2.06 -4.21 1.09
CA GLY A 6 3.25 -4.54 1.86
C GLY A 6 3.34 -6.02 2.15
N THR A 7 4.55 -6.46 2.50
CA THR A 7 4.81 -7.86 2.86
C THR A 7 4.20 -8.24 4.21
N ASP A 8 3.82 -7.25 5.04
CA ASP A 8 3.28 -7.44 6.38
C ASP A 8 2.58 -6.15 6.88
N THR A 9 1.97 -6.20 8.06
CA THR A 9 1.58 -5.02 8.84
C THR A 9 2.83 -4.33 9.41
N GLY A 10 2.83 -3.00 9.52
CA GLY A 10 3.93 -2.26 10.16
C GLY A 10 5.22 -2.13 9.34
N VAL A 11 5.28 -2.65 8.11
CA VAL A 11 6.45 -2.46 7.20
C VAL A 11 6.58 -1.03 6.67
N GLY A 12 5.61 -0.16 6.97
CA GLY A 12 5.64 1.27 6.64
C GLY A 12 5.03 1.63 5.29
N LYS A 13 3.94 0.97 4.89
CA LYS A 13 3.14 1.36 3.71
C LYS A 13 2.78 2.85 3.75
N THR A 14 2.16 3.33 4.82
CA THR A 14 1.81 4.74 5.05
C THR A 14 2.99 5.69 4.89
N TYR A 15 4.16 5.30 5.40
CA TYR A 15 5.37 6.10 5.31
C TYR A 15 5.88 6.20 3.87
N VAL A 16 5.96 5.06 3.18
CA VAL A 16 6.36 5.03 1.76
C VAL A 16 5.35 5.74 0.87
N SER A 17 4.04 5.57 1.09
CA SER A 17 2.98 6.33 0.43
C SER A 17 3.17 7.84 0.60
N SER A 18 3.54 8.28 1.81
CA SER A 18 3.84 9.69 2.11
C SER A 18 5.05 10.20 1.34
N VAL A 19 6.12 9.40 1.24
CA VAL A 19 7.33 9.74 0.46
C VAL A 19 7.02 9.83 -1.02
N ILE A 20 6.32 8.83 -1.57
CA ILE A 20 5.92 8.81 -2.98
C ILE A 20 5.05 10.03 -3.30
N GLY A 21 3.98 10.23 -2.53
CA GLY A 21 3.04 11.31 -2.80
C GLY A 21 3.67 12.70 -2.62
N SER A 22 4.50 12.89 -1.59
CA SER A 22 5.19 14.18 -1.40
C SER A 22 6.18 14.49 -2.52
N HIS A 23 6.94 13.49 -2.98
CA HIS A 23 7.87 13.68 -4.08
C HIS A 23 7.12 14.07 -5.36
N LEU A 24 6.12 13.27 -5.75
CA LEU A 24 5.33 13.52 -6.95
C LEU A 24 4.63 14.88 -6.88
N LYS A 25 4.06 15.25 -5.73
CA LYS A 25 3.35 16.52 -5.55
C LYS A 25 4.26 17.74 -5.53
N TYR A 26 5.30 17.73 -4.69
CA TYR A 26 6.06 18.93 -4.40
C TYR A 26 7.36 19.06 -5.19
N ARG A 27 7.86 17.97 -5.79
CA ARG A 27 9.07 18.00 -6.65
C ARG A 27 8.73 17.86 -8.13
N GLU A 28 7.80 16.98 -8.47
CA GLU A 28 7.39 16.74 -9.85
C GLU A 28 6.14 17.54 -10.27
N ASN A 29 5.53 18.29 -9.34
CA ASN A 29 4.34 19.12 -9.58
C ASN A 29 3.16 18.33 -10.19
N ILE A 30 2.99 17.07 -9.78
CA ILE A 30 1.87 16.21 -10.15
C ILE A 30 0.80 16.33 -9.08
N ASP A 31 -0.46 16.54 -9.45
CA ASP A 31 -1.54 16.55 -8.48
C ASP A 31 -1.84 15.13 -7.98
N VAL A 32 -1.51 14.86 -6.71
CA VAL A 32 -1.59 13.53 -6.10
C VAL A 32 -2.72 13.45 -5.09
N GLY A 33 -3.61 12.47 -5.29
CA GLY A 33 -4.63 12.06 -4.33
C GLY A 33 -4.24 10.81 -3.57
N TYR A 34 -5.01 10.51 -2.51
CA TYR A 34 -4.83 9.33 -1.69
C TYR A 34 -6.17 8.66 -1.37
N LEU A 35 -6.18 7.33 -1.37
CA LEU A 35 -7.30 6.51 -0.92
C LEU A 35 -6.77 5.37 -0.04
N LYS A 36 -7.31 5.25 1.17
CA LYS A 36 -7.17 4.07 2.01
C LYS A 36 -8.53 3.36 2.01
N PRO A 37 -8.79 2.38 1.12
CA PRO A 37 -10.12 1.82 0.95
C PRO A 37 -10.72 1.27 2.24
N ILE A 38 -9.86 0.67 3.08
CA ILE A 38 -10.21 0.06 4.36
C ILE A 38 -9.12 0.40 5.37
N GLU A 39 -9.53 0.88 6.54
CA GLU A 39 -8.64 1.13 7.68
C GLU A 39 -9.28 0.58 8.97
N THR A 40 -8.44 -0.02 9.82
CA THR A 40 -8.82 -0.67 11.08
C THR A 40 -7.96 -0.08 12.20
N GLY A 41 -8.56 0.25 13.34
CA GLY A 41 -7.83 0.85 14.46
C GLY A 41 -7.83 2.39 14.48
N GLY A 42 -8.73 3.02 13.72
CA GLY A 42 -8.83 4.48 13.59
C GLY A 42 -8.53 4.97 12.18
N VAL A 43 -8.14 6.25 12.05
CA VAL A 43 -7.97 6.97 10.76
C VAL A 43 -6.56 7.56 10.59
N GLN A 44 -5.58 7.07 11.36
CA GLN A 44 -4.29 7.71 11.48
C GLN A 44 -3.46 7.61 10.18
N ASP A 45 -3.56 6.51 9.44
CA ASP A 45 -2.90 6.39 8.14
C ASP A 45 -3.50 7.40 7.17
N THR A 46 -4.83 7.50 7.14
CA THR A 46 -5.56 8.44 6.29
C THR A 46 -5.26 9.89 6.63
N LEU A 47 -5.25 10.27 7.92
CA LEU A 47 -4.88 11.61 8.35
C LEU A 47 -3.44 11.96 7.99
N THR A 48 -2.51 11.00 8.11
CA THR A 48 -1.11 11.21 7.75
C THR A 48 -0.97 11.63 6.30
N LEU A 49 -1.63 10.92 5.37
CA LEU A 49 -1.57 11.24 3.95
C LEU A 49 -2.40 12.47 3.57
N LYS A 50 -3.58 12.65 4.17
CA LYS A 50 -4.40 13.87 4.00
C LYS A 50 -3.58 15.12 4.32
N ASN A 51 -2.89 15.12 5.46
CA ASN A 51 -2.06 16.26 5.88
C ASN A 51 -0.80 16.40 5.03
N THR A 52 -0.12 15.29 4.74
CA THR A 52 1.11 15.29 3.92
C THR A 52 0.86 15.88 2.53
N LEU A 53 -0.26 15.52 1.91
CA LEU A 53 -0.62 15.96 0.56
C LEU A 53 -1.56 17.17 0.55
N ASN A 54 -1.90 17.74 1.71
CA ASN A 54 -2.86 18.83 1.85
C ASN A 54 -4.17 18.57 1.08
N LEU A 55 -4.77 17.39 1.29
CA LEU A 55 -6.01 16.98 0.62
C LEU A 55 -7.21 17.64 1.31
N GLU A 56 -8.18 18.10 0.53
CA GLU A 56 -9.36 18.81 1.04
C GLU A 56 -10.54 17.88 1.32
N GLU A 57 -10.53 16.65 0.78
CA GLU A 57 -11.67 15.74 0.83
C GLU A 57 -11.98 15.24 2.25
N ASP A 58 -13.26 15.03 2.52
CA ASP A 58 -13.71 14.41 3.76
C ASP A 58 -13.08 13.03 3.96
N LEU A 59 -12.87 12.67 5.24
CA LEU A 59 -12.33 11.36 5.60
C LEU A 59 -13.19 10.21 5.08
N SER A 60 -14.50 10.39 4.93
CA SER A 60 -15.40 9.39 4.36
C SER A 60 -15.15 9.10 2.87
N VAL A 61 -14.52 10.05 2.15
CA VAL A 61 -14.09 9.86 0.77
C VAL A 61 -12.71 9.20 0.74
N LEU A 62 -11.76 9.69 1.55
CA LEU A 62 -10.40 9.16 1.61
C LEU A 62 -10.30 7.78 2.26
N ASN A 63 -11.23 7.46 3.15
CA ASN A 63 -11.34 6.19 3.86
C ASN A 63 -12.82 5.76 4.04
N PRO A 64 -13.42 5.17 2.98
CA PRO A 64 -14.86 4.87 2.96
C PRO A 64 -15.27 3.73 3.91
N ILE A 65 -14.31 2.90 4.34
CA ILE A 65 -14.52 1.83 5.32
C ILE A 65 -13.53 2.04 6.46
N ASN A 66 -14.06 2.49 7.60
CA ASN A 66 -13.30 2.71 8.82
C ASN A 66 -13.84 1.84 9.95
N LEU A 67 -12.96 1.09 10.60
CA LEU A 67 -13.28 0.20 11.72
C LEU A 67 -12.44 0.61 12.94
N LYS A 68 -13.04 0.53 14.13
CA LYS A 68 -12.45 1.05 15.37
C LYS A 68 -11.35 0.16 15.92
N ASN A 69 -11.48 -1.17 15.80
CA ASN A 69 -10.54 -2.11 16.40
C ASN A 69 -9.35 -2.38 15.47
N PRO A 70 -8.11 -2.43 15.99
CA PRO A 70 -6.91 -2.70 15.21
C PRO A 70 -6.77 -4.21 14.93
N LEU A 71 -7.72 -4.76 14.19
CA LEU A 71 -7.81 -6.18 13.83
C LEU A 71 -7.79 -6.34 12.31
N SER A 72 -7.63 -7.57 11.82
CA SER A 72 -7.88 -7.87 10.40
C SER A 72 -9.32 -7.44 10.03
N PRO A 73 -9.59 -6.85 8.85
CA PRO A 73 -10.89 -6.27 8.54
C PRO A 73 -12.06 -7.24 8.72
N ASN A 74 -11.91 -8.50 8.29
CA ASN A 74 -12.95 -9.53 8.48
C ASN A 74 -13.34 -9.71 9.95
N ILE A 75 -12.37 -9.70 10.86
CA ILE A 75 -12.58 -9.84 12.31
C ILE A 75 -13.14 -8.53 12.88
N ALA A 76 -12.64 -7.38 12.43
CA ALA A 76 -13.13 -6.08 12.89
C ALA A 76 -14.61 -5.87 12.55
N PHE A 77 -15.07 -6.27 11.35
CA PHE A 77 -16.48 -6.27 11.00
C PHE A 77 -17.33 -7.13 11.95
N GLU A 78 -16.84 -8.32 12.28
CA GLU A 78 -17.53 -9.27 13.17
C GLU A 78 -17.62 -8.74 14.61
N VAL A 79 -16.48 -8.34 15.19
CA VAL A 79 -16.38 -7.88 16.58
C VAL A 79 -17.15 -6.57 16.81
N GLU A 80 -17.19 -5.68 15.81
CA GLU A 80 -17.94 -4.42 15.90
C GLU A 80 -19.43 -4.58 15.62
N GLY A 81 -19.88 -5.78 15.23
CA GLY A 81 -21.26 -6.02 14.81
C GLY A 81 -21.65 -5.16 13.59
N TYR A 82 -20.66 -4.78 12.77
CA TYR A 82 -20.90 -3.90 11.62
C TYR A 82 -21.44 -4.73 10.46
N ASN A 83 -22.77 -4.83 10.41
CA ASN A 83 -23.47 -5.62 9.41
C ASN A 83 -23.45 -4.92 8.05
N ILE A 84 -22.47 -5.30 7.23
CA ILE A 84 -22.28 -4.81 5.86
C ILE A 84 -21.98 -5.98 4.94
N THR A 85 -22.59 -5.98 3.75
CA THR A 85 -22.36 -6.99 2.73
C THR A 85 -21.06 -6.71 1.95
N LEU A 86 -20.48 -7.75 1.34
CA LEU A 86 -19.34 -7.58 0.44
C LEU A 86 -19.65 -6.63 -0.73
N GLN A 87 -20.89 -6.64 -1.23
CA GLN A 87 -21.32 -5.75 -2.30
C GLN A 87 -21.31 -4.28 -1.87
N GLU A 88 -21.84 -3.96 -0.68
CA GLU A 88 -21.80 -2.61 -0.14
C GLU A 88 -20.36 -2.12 0.11
N ILE A 89 -19.46 -2.99 0.57
CA ILE A 89 -18.03 -2.67 0.71
C ILE A 89 -17.46 -2.25 -0.66
N LYS A 90 -17.68 -3.06 -1.70
CA LYS A 90 -17.20 -2.79 -3.06
C LYS A 90 -17.76 -1.49 -3.62
N GLU A 91 -19.05 -1.22 -3.41
CA GLU A 91 -19.71 -0.01 -3.90
C GLU A 91 -19.15 1.26 -3.26
N ARG A 92 -18.97 1.25 -1.93
CA ARG A 92 -18.39 2.39 -1.20
C ARG A 92 -16.96 2.67 -1.65
N ILE A 93 -16.13 1.63 -1.76
CA ILE A 93 -14.75 1.77 -2.24
C ILE A 93 -14.73 2.28 -3.68
N LYS A 94 -15.54 1.69 -4.57
CA LYS A 94 -15.61 2.11 -5.99
C LYS A 94 -16.06 3.56 -6.14
N ARG A 95 -17.01 4.01 -5.30
CA ARG A 95 -17.45 5.41 -5.29
C ARG A 95 -16.31 6.36 -4.92
N SER A 96 -15.61 6.11 -3.81
CA SER A 96 -14.46 6.93 -3.40
C SER A 96 -13.34 6.91 -4.44
N PHE A 97 -12.99 5.73 -4.95
CA PHE A 97 -12.00 5.57 -6.01
C PHE A 97 -12.37 6.39 -7.25
N HIS A 98 -13.63 6.36 -7.68
CA HIS A 98 -14.10 7.11 -8.84
C HIS A 98 -14.03 8.63 -8.64
N ILE A 99 -14.41 9.12 -7.46
CA ILE A 99 -14.32 10.55 -7.12
C ILE A 99 -12.87 11.02 -7.19
N LEU A 100 -11.96 10.28 -6.54
CA LEU A 100 -10.56 10.67 -6.42
C LEU A 100 -9.79 10.50 -7.73
N SER A 101 -10.03 9.42 -8.47
CA SER A 101 -9.38 9.17 -9.77
C SER A 101 -9.73 10.20 -10.85
N LYS A 102 -10.91 10.84 -10.76
CA LYS A 102 -11.31 11.94 -11.64
C LYS A 102 -10.73 13.29 -11.21
N ARG A 103 -10.41 13.44 -9.93
CA ARG A 103 -9.94 14.71 -9.35
C ARG A 103 -8.43 14.88 -9.47
N TYR A 104 -7.68 13.81 -9.28
CA TYR A 104 -6.22 13.84 -9.20
C TYR A 104 -5.56 13.26 -10.44
N GLN A 105 -4.41 13.80 -10.84
CA GLN A 105 -3.61 13.27 -11.95
C GLN A 105 -3.01 11.91 -11.59
N TYR A 106 -2.69 11.71 -10.32
CA TYR A 106 -2.17 10.45 -9.81
C TYR A 106 -2.83 10.09 -8.49
N LEU A 107 -3.29 8.84 -8.36
CA LEU A 107 -3.92 8.34 -7.14
C LEU A 107 -3.06 7.24 -6.53
N ILE A 108 -2.70 7.41 -5.26
CA ILE A 108 -2.12 6.38 -4.42
C ILE A 108 -3.27 5.68 -3.69
N VAL A 109 -3.41 4.37 -3.90
CA VAL A 109 -4.35 3.53 -3.14
C VAL A 109 -3.56 2.66 -2.18
N GLU A 110 -3.81 2.74 -0.88
CA GLU A 110 -3.05 1.99 0.11
C GLU A 110 -3.86 0.84 0.72
N GLY A 111 -3.26 -0.36 0.79
CA GLY A 111 -3.86 -1.52 1.43
C GLY A 111 -3.77 -1.52 2.96
N ALA A 112 -4.53 -2.42 3.57
CA ALA A 112 -4.42 -2.75 5.00
C ALA A 112 -3.75 -4.13 5.18
N GLY A 113 -2.75 -4.22 6.06
CA GLY A 113 -1.97 -5.45 6.25
C GLY A 113 -1.25 -5.95 4.99
N GLY A 114 -1.21 -7.27 4.79
CA GLY A 114 -0.61 -7.92 3.62
C GLY A 114 -1.63 -8.32 2.54
N VAL A 115 -1.15 -8.82 1.40
CA VAL A 115 -1.99 -9.14 0.22
C VAL A 115 -3.00 -10.27 0.43
N ALA A 116 -2.73 -11.17 1.38
CA ALA A 116 -3.60 -12.29 1.72
C ALA A 116 -4.58 -11.98 2.87
N VAL A 117 -4.61 -10.74 3.37
CA VAL A 117 -5.52 -10.34 4.45
C VAL A 117 -6.97 -10.44 3.98
N PRO A 118 -7.84 -11.18 4.69
CA PRO A 118 -9.25 -11.26 4.35
C PRO A 118 -9.99 -9.98 4.72
N ILE A 119 -10.78 -9.48 3.77
CA ILE A 119 -11.64 -8.32 3.97
C ILE A 119 -13.01 -8.77 4.49
N LYS A 120 -13.66 -9.66 3.74
CA LYS A 120 -14.99 -10.20 4.04
C LYS A 120 -15.20 -11.44 3.18
N GLU A 121 -15.78 -12.50 3.75
CA GLU A 121 -15.97 -13.79 3.04
C GLU A 121 -14.65 -14.25 2.39
N ASP A 122 -14.69 -14.74 1.16
CA ASP A 122 -13.50 -15.17 0.40
C ASP A 122 -12.79 -14.01 -0.34
N PHE A 123 -13.13 -12.76 -0.03
CA PHE A 123 -12.54 -11.58 -0.68
C PHE A 123 -11.31 -11.08 0.09
N LEU A 124 -10.13 -11.20 -0.52
CA LEU A 124 -8.84 -10.80 0.06
C LEU A 124 -8.44 -9.39 -0.39
N MET A 125 -7.43 -8.83 0.29
CA MET A 125 -6.79 -7.57 -0.13
C MET A 125 -6.27 -7.65 -1.57
N SER A 126 -5.72 -8.79 -2.01
CA SER A 126 -5.34 -8.99 -3.41
C SER A 126 -6.53 -8.93 -4.38
N ASP A 127 -7.70 -9.41 -3.97
CA ASP A 127 -8.90 -9.34 -4.81
C ASP A 127 -9.42 -7.90 -4.89
N LEU A 128 -9.16 -7.08 -3.88
CA LEU A 128 -9.41 -5.64 -3.93
C LEU A 128 -8.49 -4.93 -4.95
N ILE A 129 -7.20 -5.27 -4.99
CA ILE A 129 -6.27 -4.74 -6.00
C ILE A 129 -6.80 -5.06 -7.40
N LYS A 130 -7.17 -6.32 -7.62
CA LYS A 130 -7.74 -6.80 -8.89
C LYS A 130 -9.09 -6.15 -9.22
N PHE A 131 -9.96 -5.95 -8.23
CA PHE A 131 -11.26 -5.30 -8.40
C PHE A 131 -11.14 -3.84 -8.86
N LEU A 132 -10.08 -3.14 -8.43
CA LEU A 132 -9.78 -1.79 -8.86
C LEU A 132 -8.95 -1.72 -10.15
N ASP A 133 -8.51 -2.86 -10.68
CA ASP A 133 -7.65 -2.98 -11.87
C ASP A 133 -6.39 -2.11 -11.78
N LEU A 134 -5.70 -2.21 -10.64
CA LEU A 134 -4.50 -1.42 -10.36
C LEU A 134 -3.23 -2.28 -10.39
N PRO A 135 -2.12 -1.74 -10.90
CA PRO A 135 -0.82 -2.31 -10.61
C PRO A 135 -0.47 -2.12 -9.13
N ALA A 136 0.44 -2.96 -8.62
CA ALA A 136 0.90 -2.92 -7.24
C ALA A 136 2.39 -2.59 -7.12
N VAL A 137 2.74 -1.84 -6.07
CA VAL A 137 4.11 -1.74 -5.56
C VAL A 137 4.15 -2.36 -4.17
N VAL A 138 5.16 -3.19 -3.92
CA VAL A 138 5.29 -3.95 -2.66
C VAL A 138 6.27 -3.25 -1.73
N VAL A 139 5.80 -2.82 -0.57
CA VAL A 139 6.66 -2.31 0.50
C VAL A 139 7.18 -3.46 1.36
N SER A 140 8.49 -3.56 1.50
CA SER A 140 9.15 -4.55 2.35
C SER A 140 10.11 -3.89 3.34
N ARG A 141 10.54 -4.63 4.36
CA ARG A 141 11.54 -4.21 5.36
C ARG A 141 12.90 -4.85 5.07
N PRO A 142 14.03 -4.30 5.52
CA PRO A 142 15.34 -4.90 5.27
C PRO A 142 15.67 -6.08 6.19
N ASN A 143 14.92 -6.28 7.28
CA ASN A 143 15.25 -7.24 8.34
C ASN A 143 15.16 -8.71 7.89
N LEU A 144 15.81 -9.59 8.66
CA LEU A 144 15.73 -11.04 8.50
C LEU A 144 14.27 -11.53 8.35
N GLY A 145 14.07 -12.48 7.43
CA GLY A 145 12.75 -12.97 7.02
C GLY A 145 12.15 -12.23 5.82
N THR A 146 12.73 -11.07 5.43
CA THR A 146 12.23 -10.26 4.31
C THR A 146 12.23 -11.00 2.97
N ILE A 147 13.22 -11.86 2.70
CA ILE A 147 13.25 -12.67 1.48
C ILE A 147 11.98 -13.50 1.38
N ASN A 148 11.68 -14.31 2.40
CA ASN A 148 10.49 -15.15 2.44
C ASN A 148 9.20 -14.33 2.24
N HIS A 149 8.99 -13.28 3.04
CA HIS A 149 7.75 -12.50 2.96
C HIS A 149 7.60 -11.80 1.62
N THR A 150 8.70 -11.30 1.05
CA THR A 150 8.68 -10.64 -0.25
C THR A 150 8.35 -11.65 -1.35
N LEU A 151 9.05 -12.79 -1.41
CA LEU A 151 8.81 -13.82 -2.43
C LEU A 151 7.38 -14.37 -2.39
N LEU A 152 6.86 -14.70 -1.20
CA LEU A 152 5.47 -15.17 -1.05
C LEU A 152 4.45 -14.11 -1.47
N THR A 153 4.71 -12.84 -1.17
CA THR A 153 3.85 -11.72 -1.58
C THR A 153 3.83 -11.58 -3.11
N LEU A 154 5.00 -11.65 -3.75
CA LEU A 154 5.14 -11.57 -5.20
C LEU A 154 4.44 -12.74 -5.91
N GLU A 155 4.65 -13.96 -5.42
CA GLU A 155 4.01 -15.16 -5.97
C GLU A 155 2.49 -15.07 -5.88
N HIS A 156 1.96 -14.66 -4.72
CA HIS A 156 0.51 -14.49 -4.54
C HIS A 156 -0.07 -13.44 -5.51
N LEU A 157 0.57 -12.28 -5.64
CA LEU A 157 0.13 -11.23 -6.58
C LEU A 157 0.15 -11.71 -8.03
N ARG A 158 1.21 -12.40 -8.46
CA ARG A 158 1.31 -13.00 -9.81
C ARG A 158 0.22 -14.04 -10.05
N SER A 159 -0.05 -14.90 -9.06
CA SER A 159 -1.11 -15.92 -9.17
C SER A 159 -2.50 -15.31 -9.43
N LYS A 160 -2.71 -14.05 -9.00
CA LYS A 160 -3.95 -13.30 -9.21
C LYS A 160 -3.95 -12.50 -10.52
N GLY A 161 -2.83 -12.47 -11.24
CA GLY A 161 -2.64 -11.70 -12.48
C GLY A 161 -2.43 -10.20 -12.25
N ILE A 162 -1.95 -9.81 -11.07
CA ILE A 162 -1.71 -8.40 -10.72
C ILE A 162 -0.33 -7.99 -11.23
N GLU A 163 -0.26 -6.88 -11.96
CA GLU A 163 1.01 -6.29 -12.37
C GLU A 163 1.78 -5.77 -11.16
N ILE A 164 3.07 -6.09 -11.08
CA ILE A 164 3.95 -5.65 -9.99
C ILE A 164 4.97 -4.67 -10.57
N LYS A 165 4.90 -3.39 -10.19
CA LYS A 165 5.85 -2.36 -10.65
C LYS A 165 7.24 -2.50 -10.03
N GLY A 166 7.31 -3.13 -8.86
CA GLY A 166 8.57 -3.43 -8.16
C GLY A 166 8.41 -3.54 -6.65
N VAL A 167 9.54 -3.68 -5.98
CA VAL A 167 9.65 -3.68 -4.52
C VAL A 167 10.31 -2.39 -4.04
N ILE A 168 9.76 -1.78 -3.00
CA ILE A 168 10.40 -0.67 -2.27
C ILE A 168 10.79 -1.16 -0.88
N ILE A 169 12.07 -1.04 -0.55
CA ILE A 169 12.57 -1.34 0.78
C ILE A 169 12.44 -0.11 1.67
N ASN A 170 11.62 -0.21 2.70
CA ASN A 170 11.53 0.80 3.75
C ASN A 170 12.46 0.44 4.91
N CYS A 171 13.50 1.24 5.11
CA CYS A 171 14.55 1.00 6.11
C CYS A 171 14.08 1.38 7.53
N ILE A 172 13.07 0.68 8.04
CA ILE A 172 12.63 0.76 9.44
C ILE A 172 13.74 0.38 10.43
N THR A 173 14.76 -0.31 9.93
CA THR A 173 16.05 -0.55 10.60
C THR A 173 17.12 0.02 9.68
N ARG A 174 18.11 0.70 10.27
CA ARG A 174 19.22 1.26 9.51
C ARG A 174 19.96 0.12 8.81
N LEU A 175 20.29 0.31 7.53
CA LEU A 175 20.92 -0.73 6.72
C LEU A 175 22.28 -1.17 7.29
N GLU A 176 23.02 -0.26 7.94
CA GLU A 176 24.26 -0.55 8.66
C GLU A 176 24.10 -1.57 9.80
N ASP A 177 22.88 -1.69 10.36
CA ASP A 177 22.56 -2.67 11.39
C ASP A 177 22.05 -4.01 10.80
N VAL A 178 21.92 -4.11 9.47
CA VAL A 178 21.44 -5.29 8.75
C VAL A 178 22.59 -5.96 8.01
N LEU A 179 23.07 -7.08 8.55
CA LEU A 179 24.21 -7.82 7.98
C LEU A 179 23.91 -8.25 6.53
N TYR A 180 24.80 -7.88 5.61
CA TYR A 180 24.74 -8.27 4.20
C TYR A 180 23.40 -7.96 3.52
N TYR A 181 22.80 -6.80 3.82
CA TYR A 181 21.52 -6.39 3.22
C TYR A 181 21.59 -6.33 1.69
N GLU A 182 22.75 -6.00 1.10
CA GLU A 182 22.93 -6.00 -0.35
C GLU A 182 22.68 -7.38 -0.96
N LYS A 183 23.23 -8.44 -0.36
CA LYS A 183 22.98 -9.83 -0.79
C LYS A 183 21.51 -10.23 -0.60
N THR A 184 20.86 -9.69 0.43
CA THR A 184 19.43 -9.90 0.66
C THR A 184 18.61 -9.29 -0.48
N PHE A 185 18.98 -8.09 -0.92
CA PHE A 185 18.31 -7.39 -2.03
C PHE A 185 18.54 -8.12 -3.36
N GLU A 186 19.79 -8.48 -3.68
CA GLU A 186 20.14 -9.30 -4.85
C GLU A 186 19.36 -10.63 -4.89
N THR A 187 19.17 -11.25 -3.72
CA THR A 187 18.40 -12.48 -3.59
C THR A 187 16.92 -12.25 -3.88
N ILE A 188 16.32 -11.17 -3.36
CA ILE A 188 14.93 -10.80 -3.66
C ILE A 188 14.76 -10.57 -5.17
N GLU A 189 15.67 -9.83 -5.80
CA GLU A 189 15.55 -9.53 -7.23
C GLU A 189 15.68 -10.80 -8.07
N ARG A 190 16.68 -11.62 -7.78
CA ARG A 190 16.95 -12.85 -8.53
C ARG A 190 15.86 -13.90 -8.38
N TYR A 191 15.45 -14.22 -7.16
CA TYR A 191 14.46 -15.28 -6.90
C TYR A 191 13.03 -14.77 -7.04
N GLY A 192 12.84 -13.47 -6.86
CA GLY A 192 11.56 -12.82 -7.01
C GLY A 192 11.27 -12.41 -8.45
N ASP A 193 12.23 -12.50 -9.38
CA ASP A 193 12.11 -12.00 -10.77
C ASP A 193 11.46 -10.61 -10.80
N VAL A 194 11.99 -9.72 -9.97
CA VAL A 194 11.44 -8.38 -9.72
C VAL A 194 12.60 -7.42 -9.49
N GLU A 195 12.37 -6.14 -9.69
CA GLU A 195 13.36 -5.12 -9.36
C GLU A 195 13.05 -4.47 -8.01
N ILE A 196 14.09 -4.20 -7.22
CA ILE A 196 14.01 -3.26 -6.10
C ILE A 196 14.10 -1.86 -6.68
N ILE A 197 12.94 -1.28 -6.94
CA ILE A 197 12.80 0.02 -7.58
C ILE A 197 12.99 1.18 -6.60
N GLY A 198 13.14 0.90 -5.30
CA GLY A 198 13.62 1.93 -4.40
C GLY A 198 13.97 1.50 -3.00
N VAL A 199 14.77 2.35 -2.36
CA VAL A 199 15.18 2.22 -0.96
C VAL A 199 14.89 3.54 -0.26
N VAL A 200 14.12 3.49 0.83
CA VAL A 200 13.70 4.66 1.62
C VAL A 200 14.35 4.59 2.99
N LYS A 201 15.32 5.48 3.25
CA LYS A 201 15.99 5.60 4.56
C LYS A 201 15.35 6.68 5.43
N SER A 202 14.96 7.80 4.82
CA SER A 202 14.15 8.84 5.45
C SER A 202 13.29 9.57 4.41
N ARG A 203 12.57 10.63 4.83
CA ARG A 203 11.82 11.52 3.91
C ARG A 203 12.75 12.41 3.09
N GLU A 204 14.01 12.55 3.49
CA GLU A 204 15.03 13.34 2.82
C GLU A 204 16.05 12.46 2.08
N ASP A 205 16.26 11.23 2.54
CA ASP A 205 17.18 10.24 1.95
C ASP A 205 16.41 9.02 1.44
N TYR A 206 16.09 9.03 0.15
CA TYR A 206 15.50 7.91 -0.57
C TYR A 206 15.97 7.91 -2.02
N ASN A 207 15.98 6.72 -2.62
CA ASN A 207 16.20 6.53 -4.04
C ASN A 207 15.06 5.66 -4.58
N ILE A 208 14.03 6.29 -5.15
CA ILE A 208 12.89 5.59 -5.79
C ILE A 208 12.92 5.91 -7.28
N GLN A 209 12.81 4.89 -8.12
CA GLN A 209 12.67 5.03 -9.57
C GLN A 209 11.23 5.43 -9.93
N PHE A 210 10.87 6.70 -9.74
CA PHE A 210 9.50 7.19 -9.95
C PHE A 210 8.92 6.93 -11.34
N LYS A 211 9.77 6.88 -12.38
CA LYS A 211 9.34 6.55 -13.74
C LYS A 211 8.57 5.23 -13.79
N LYS A 212 9.03 4.20 -13.08
CA LYS A 212 8.36 2.89 -13.01
C LYS A 212 7.01 2.90 -12.27
N LEU A 213 6.79 3.90 -11.42
CA LEU A 213 5.49 4.08 -10.76
C LEU A 213 4.48 4.81 -11.67
N LEU A 214 4.97 5.64 -12.59
CA LEU A 214 4.16 6.47 -13.48
C LEU A 214 3.79 5.77 -14.80
N GLU A 215 4.65 4.87 -15.29
CA GLU A 215 4.36 3.94 -16.40
C GLU A 215 3.36 2.86 -15.98
#